data_AF-A0AA41N9U6-F1
#
_entry.id   AF-A0AA41N9U6-F1
#
_cell.length_a   1.000
_cell.length_b   1.000
_cell.length_c   1.000
_cell.angle_alpha   90.00
_cell.angle_beta   90.00
_cell.angle_gamma   90.00
#
_symmetry.space_group_name_H-M   'P 1'
#
loop_
_entity.id
_entity.type
_entity.pdbx_description
1 polymer ?
#
loop_
_entity_poly.entity_id
_entity_poly.type
_entity_poly.pdbx_seq_one_letter_code
_entity_poly.pdbx_strand_id
1 'polypeptide(L)'
;MPESPAFIRVRSYEPQIVTHPYKLFNENVFHYLLTYSDNPQTVFPSYCVSWMVSSGMPDFLEKMHMATLKAKNVEIKVKDYIPAKTLKMSSEAKATTQVIGAEEQGQL
;
A
#
# COMPACT_ATOMS: atom_id res chain seq x y z
N MET A 1 3.77 -22.05 5.03
CA MET A 1 3.00 -22.98 5.89
C MET A 1 2.60 -24.21 5.06
N PRO A 2 3.21 -25.37 5.26
CA PRO A 2 2.82 -26.59 4.55
C PRO A 2 1.37 -26.99 4.89
N GLU A 3 0.68 -27.67 3.98
CA GLU A 3 -0.66 -28.19 4.25
C GLU A 3 -0.58 -29.26 5.36
N SER A 4 -1.47 -29.16 6.34
CA SER A 4 -1.54 -30.12 7.46
C SER A 4 -3.00 -30.27 7.90
N PRO A 5 -3.36 -31.33 8.64
CA PRO A 5 -4.73 -31.51 9.12
C PRO A 5 -5.25 -30.35 10.00
N ALA A 6 -4.35 -29.57 10.61
CA ALA A 6 -4.69 -28.43 11.44
C ALA A 6 -4.87 -27.12 10.65
N PHE A 7 -4.33 -27.03 9.44
CA PHE A 7 -4.28 -25.80 8.66
C PHE A 7 -4.62 -26.05 7.20
N ILE A 8 -5.71 -25.45 6.76
CA ILE A 8 -6.14 -25.47 5.37
C ILE A 8 -5.46 -24.32 4.62
N ARG A 9 -4.80 -24.63 3.50
CA ARG A 9 -4.25 -23.62 2.59
C ARG A 9 -5.30 -23.24 1.56
N VAL A 10 -5.83 -22.02 1.65
CA VAL A 10 -6.71 -21.45 0.62
C VAL A 10 -5.91 -21.22 -0.67
N ARG A 11 -6.34 -21.84 -1.77
CA ARG A 11 -5.66 -21.77 -3.08
C ARG A 11 -6.29 -20.74 -4.02
N SER A 12 -7.58 -20.49 -3.87
CA SER A 12 -8.34 -19.50 -4.63
C SER A 12 -8.67 -18.34 -3.71
N TYR A 13 -8.03 -17.19 -3.94
CA TYR A 13 -8.12 -16.02 -3.08
C TYR A 13 -7.97 -14.76 -3.94
N GLU A 14 -9.04 -13.97 -4.03
CA GLU A 14 -9.14 -12.82 -4.93
C GLU A 14 -9.68 -11.59 -4.17
N PRO A 15 -8.82 -10.87 -3.43
CA PRO A 15 -9.20 -9.63 -2.79
C PRO A 15 -9.01 -8.44 -3.73
N GLN A 16 -9.99 -7.56 -3.78
CA GLN A 16 -9.85 -6.24 -4.41
C GLN A 16 -10.34 -5.16 -3.46
N ILE A 17 -9.44 -4.23 -3.12
CA ILE A 17 -9.77 -3.04 -2.34
C ILE A 17 -9.64 -1.78 -3.19
N VAL A 18 -10.67 -0.96 -3.18
CA VAL A 18 -10.69 0.34 -3.84
C VAL A 18 -10.89 1.41 -2.77
N THR A 19 -9.99 2.39 -2.75
CA THR A 19 -10.10 3.58 -1.89
C THR A 19 -10.46 4.78 -2.77
N HIS A 20 -11.58 5.44 -2.48
CA HIS A 20 -12.08 6.56 -3.27
C HIS A 20 -12.35 7.77 -2.36
N PRO A 21 -11.91 8.99 -2.70
CA PRO A 21 -12.28 10.19 -1.94
C PRO A 21 -13.80 10.40 -1.97
N TYR A 22 -14.40 10.88 -0.89
CA TYR A 22 -15.85 11.06 -0.87
C TYR A 22 -16.35 12.12 -1.88
N LYS A 23 -15.71 13.30 -1.88
CA LYS A 23 -16.02 14.41 -2.80
C LYS A 23 -14.75 15.06 -3.33
N LEU A 24 -13.91 15.51 -2.40
CA LEU A 24 -12.65 16.16 -2.69
C LEU A 24 -11.51 15.33 -2.10
N PHE A 25 -10.37 15.33 -2.79
CA PHE A 25 -9.17 14.65 -2.32
C PHE A 25 -8.66 15.19 -0.98
N ASN A 26 -8.96 16.46 -0.67
CA ASN A 26 -8.49 17.13 0.54
C ASN A 26 -9.43 16.97 1.75
N GLU A 27 -10.56 16.27 1.60
CA GLU A 27 -11.43 15.94 2.74
C GLU A 27 -10.91 14.69 3.45
N ASN A 28 -10.97 14.69 4.78
CA ASN A 28 -10.50 13.57 5.60
C ASN A 28 -11.51 12.40 5.64
N VAL A 29 -12.14 12.10 4.51
CA VAL A 29 -13.18 11.07 4.36
C VAL A 29 -12.94 10.30 3.06
N PHE A 30 -12.67 9.01 3.20
CA PHE A 30 -12.53 8.08 2.10
C PHE A 30 -13.59 7.00 2.18
N HIS A 31 -14.11 6.61 1.03
CA HIS A 31 -14.88 5.38 0.86
C HIS A 31 -13.96 4.22 0.55
N TYR A 32 -14.23 3.09 1.19
CA TYR A 32 -13.54 1.84 0.97
C TYR A 32 -14.53 0.83 0.42
N LEU A 33 -14.24 0.26 -0.73
CA LEU A 33 -14.96 -0.87 -1.30
C LEU A 33 -14.04 -2.08 -1.29
N LEU A 34 -14.47 -3.15 -0.62
CA LEU A 34 -13.79 -4.43 -0.61
C LEU A 34 -14.67 -5.46 -1.30
N THR A 35 -14.20 -5.95 -2.45
CA THR A 35 -14.74 -7.16 -3.08
C THR A 35 -13.85 -8.31 -2.67
N TYR A 36 -14.46 -9.35 -2.12
CA TYR A 36 -13.75 -10.48 -1.56
C TYR A 36 -14.37 -11.79 -2.05
N SER A 37 -13.53 -12.70 -2.53
CA SER A 37 -13.91 -14.05 -2.95
C SER A 37 -12.79 -15.02 -2.60
N ASP A 38 -13.14 -16.12 -1.94
CA ASP A 38 -12.21 -17.20 -1.62
C ASP A 38 -12.89 -18.58 -1.63
N ASN A 39 -12.07 -19.64 -1.62
CA ASN A 39 -12.53 -21.01 -1.38
C ASN A 39 -11.89 -21.56 -0.10
N PRO A 40 -12.59 -21.51 1.05
CA PRO A 40 -12.06 -21.96 2.33
C PRO A 40 -11.90 -23.48 2.45
N GLN A 41 -12.35 -24.27 1.45
CA GLN A 41 -12.40 -25.74 1.46
C GLN A 41 -13.15 -26.34 2.67
N THR A 42 -13.99 -25.53 3.31
CA THR A 42 -14.84 -25.92 4.42
C THR A 42 -16.07 -25.01 4.44
N VAL A 43 -17.12 -25.45 5.12
CA VAL A 43 -18.30 -24.63 5.36
C VAL A 43 -18.17 -23.97 6.72
N PHE A 44 -18.43 -22.67 6.81
CA PHE A 44 -18.51 -21.99 8.09
C PHE A 44 -19.89 -22.25 8.72
N PRO A 45 -19.96 -22.75 9.96
CA PRO A 45 -21.21 -22.82 10.69
C PRO A 45 -21.88 -21.44 10.76
N SER A 46 -23.22 -21.41 10.71
CA SER A 46 -23.98 -20.15 10.69
C SER A 46 -23.66 -19.24 11.88
N TYR A 47 -23.44 -19.80 13.07
CA TYR A 47 -23.10 -19.01 14.25
C TYR A 47 -21.76 -18.27 14.11
N CYS A 48 -20.78 -18.83 13.39
CA CYS A 48 -19.50 -18.15 13.11
C CYS A 48 -19.73 -16.92 12.24
N VAL A 49 -20.56 -17.06 11.20
CA VAL A 49 -20.93 -15.96 10.32
C VAL A 49 -21.75 -14.91 11.08
N SER A 50 -22.71 -15.34 11.91
CA SER A 50 -23.49 -14.43 12.74
C SER A 50 -22.61 -13.63 13.71
N TRP A 51 -21.66 -14.27 14.39
CA TRP A 51 -20.71 -13.59 15.26
C TRP A 51 -19.81 -12.61 14.49
N MET A 52 -19.34 -13.02 13.31
CA MET A 52 -18.50 -12.17 12.45
C MET A 52 -19.24 -10.89 12.07
N VAL A 53 -20.51 -10.99 11.67
CA VAL A 53 -21.32 -9.82 11.28
C VAL A 53 -21.72 -8.97 12.47
N SER A 54 -22.05 -9.57 13.62
CA SER A 54 -22.59 -8.83 14.77
C SER A 54 -21.53 -8.22 15.68
N SER A 55 -20.36 -8.84 15.81
CA SER A 55 -19.33 -8.47 16.79
C SER A 55 -17.93 -8.44 16.18
N GLY A 56 -17.53 -9.49 15.47
CA GLY A 56 -16.16 -9.64 14.98
C GLY A 56 -15.70 -8.53 14.03
N MET A 57 -16.48 -8.25 12.99
CA MET A 57 -16.17 -7.22 12.00
C MET A 57 -16.24 -5.79 12.57
N PRO A 58 -17.29 -5.39 13.30
CA PRO A 58 -17.32 -4.09 13.97
C PRO A 58 -16.10 -3.85 14.87
N ASP A 59 -15.78 -4.81 15.75
CA ASP A 59 -14.64 -4.72 16.66
C ASP A 59 -13.30 -4.60 15.90
N PHE A 60 -13.16 -5.35 14.80
CA PHE A 60 -11.98 -5.29 13.95
C PHE A 60 -11.82 -3.91 13.32
N LEU A 61 -12.90 -3.35 12.75
CA LEU A 61 -12.87 -2.03 12.11
C LEU A 61 -12.55 -0.92 13.11
N GLU A 62 -13.08 -0.99 14.33
CA GLU A 62 -12.75 -0.03 15.40
C GLU A 62 -11.27 -0.11 15.79
N LYS A 63 -10.75 -1.33 16.02
CA LYS A 63 -9.33 -1.54 16.35
C LYS A 63 -8.40 -1.07 15.22
N MET A 64 -8.76 -1.36 13.97
CA MET A 64 -8.02 -0.89 12.80
C MET A 64 -8.04 0.65 12.72
N HIS A 65 -9.19 1.28 12.92
CA HIS A 65 -9.31 2.74 12.94
C HIS A 65 -8.42 3.37 14.03
N MET A 66 -8.49 2.84 15.26
CA MET A 66 -7.66 3.31 16.37
C MET A 66 -6.16 3.13 16.09
N ALA A 67 -5.76 2.01 15.50
CA ALA A 67 -4.36 1.76 15.12
C ALA A 67 -3.88 2.78 14.08
N THR A 68 -4.70 3.06 13.06
CA THR A 68 -4.39 4.07 12.03
C THR A 68 -4.28 5.48 12.61
N LEU A 69 -5.17 5.87 13.53
CA LEU A 69 -5.07 7.16 14.22
C LEU A 69 -3.77 7.28 15.02
N LYS A 70 -3.37 6.22 15.73
CA LYS A 70 -2.09 6.18 16.44
C LYS A 70 -0.92 6.27 15.48
N ALA A 71 -0.95 5.57 14.35
CA ALA A 71 0.10 5.59 13.33
C ALA A 71 0.28 6.99 12.72
N LYS A 72 -0.81 7.70 12.37
CA LYS A 72 -0.75 9.10 11.90
C LYS A 72 -0.07 10.02 12.92
N ASN A 73 -0.35 9.82 14.21
CA ASN A 73 0.28 10.60 15.28
C ASN A 73 1.78 10.28 15.46
N VAL A 74 2.22 9.08 15.07
CA VAL A 74 3.64 8.68 15.04
C VAL A 74 4.34 9.21 13.79
N GLU A 75 3.70 9.18 12.62
CA GLU A 75 4.26 9.65 11.34
C GLU A 75 4.51 11.17 11.31
N ILE A 76 3.75 11.95 12.10
CA ILE A 76 4.05 13.38 12.31
C ILE A 76 5.44 13.58 12.95
N LYS A 77 5.99 12.61 13.69
CA LYS A 77 7.37 12.65 14.21
C LYS A 77 8.44 12.14 13.22
N VAL A 78 8.03 11.55 12.09
CA VAL A 78 8.94 10.98 11.06
C VAL A 78 9.07 11.91 9.84
N LYS A 79 8.29 13.00 9.76
CA LYS A 79 8.45 14.05 8.73
C LYS A 79 9.82 14.74 8.71
N ASP A 80 10.66 14.50 9.70
CA ASP A 80 12.05 14.97 9.74
C ASP A 80 13.02 14.13 8.86
N TYR A 81 12.56 13.05 8.21
CA TYR A 81 13.45 12.11 7.49
C TYR A 81 13.17 11.95 5.97
N ILE A 82 12.59 12.95 5.31
CA ILE A 82 12.65 13.04 3.83
C ILE A 82 13.64 14.16 3.46
N PRO A 83 14.88 13.84 3.03
CA PRO A 83 15.81 14.85 2.54
C PRO A 83 15.27 15.43 1.23
N ALA A 84 15.18 16.76 1.16
CA ALA A 84 14.62 17.55 0.06
C ALA A 84 15.34 17.45 -1.31
N LYS A 85 16.08 16.37 -1.61
CA LYS A 85 17.00 16.31 -2.76
C LYS A 85 16.48 15.67 -4.05
N THR A 86 15.28 15.10 -4.11
CA THR A 86 14.79 14.40 -5.33
C THR A 86 13.77 15.18 -6.18
N LEU A 87 13.75 16.53 -6.10
CA LEU A 87 12.85 17.37 -6.91
C LEU A 87 13.53 18.27 -7.95
N LYS A 88 14.81 18.06 -8.28
CA LYS A 88 15.48 18.82 -9.35
C LYS A 88 16.31 17.96 -10.29
N MET A 89 15.70 17.13 -11.13
CA MET A 89 16.30 16.70 -12.40
C MET A 89 15.20 16.35 -13.41
N SER A 90 14.52 17.37 -13.92
CA SER A 90 13.57 17.25 -15.04
C SER A 90 13.37 18.62 -15.68
N SER A 91 14.43 19.20 -16.24
CA SER A 91 14.36 20.26 -17.27
C SER A 91 15.78 20.74 -17.57
N GLU A 92 16.37 20.27 -18.67
CA GLU A 92 16.56 21.14 -19.84
C GLU A 92 17.32 20.42 -20.96
N ALA A 93 16.83 20.70 -22.16
CA ALA A 93 17.17 20.06 -23.39
C ALA A 93 18.59 20.40 -23.85
N LYS A 94 19.20 19.39 -24.47
CA LYS A 94 20.45 19.44 -25.24
C LYS A 94 20.39 20.56 -26.30
N ALA A 95 21.34 21.50 -26.25
CA ALA A 95 21.67 22.42 -27.34
C ALA A 95 23.20 22.59 -27.45
N THR A 96 23.79 21.86 -28.40
CA THR A 96 24.73 22.27 -29.47
C THR A 96 25.96 23.18 -29.18
N THR A 97 27.12 22.72 -29.73
CA THR A 97 28.31 23.48 -30.25
C THR A 97 29.36 23.93 -29.22
N GLN A 98 30.70 23.85 -29.42
CA GLN A 98 31.66 23.26 -30.37
C GLN A 98 33.09 23.55 -29.82
N VAL A 99 34.05 22.61 -30.02
CA VAL A 99 35.51 22.78 -30.36
C VAL A 99 36.37 23.46 -29.24
N ILE A 100 37.60 23.06 -28.85
CA ILE A 100 38.89 22.85 -29.59
C ILE A 100 39.94 22.17 -28.66
N GLY A 101 40.88 21.38 -29.23
CA GLY A 101 42.27 21.17 -28.74
C GLY A 101 42.62 19.75 -28.23
N ALA A 102 43.08 18.83 -29.09
CA ALA A 102 44.48 18.51 -29.46
C ALA A 102 45.18 17.54 -28.46
N GLU A 103 45.34 16.27 -28.85
CA GLU A 103 46.64 15.58 -29.15
C GLU A 103 47.34 15.05 -27.87
N GLU A 104 48.01 13.90 -27.76
CA GLU A 104 48.33 12.70 -28.56
C GLU A 104 49.13 11.76 -27.60
N GLN A 105 49.30 10.47 -27.95
CA GLN A 105 50.30 9.48 -27.45
C GLN A 105 50.02 8.80 -26.09
N GLY A 106 50.23 7.50 -25.86
CA GLY A 106 50.77 6.35 -26.60
C GLY A 106 50.74 5.17 -25.59
N GLN A 107 50.07 4.05 -25.88
CA GLN A 107 50.64 2.76 -26.28
C GLN A 107 51.66 2.13 -25.32
N LEU A 108 51.25 1.03 -24.66
CA LEU A 108 51.83 -0.33 -24.79
C LEU A 108 50.84 -1.35 -24.23
#